data_AF-A0A1N7AET1-F1
#
_entry.id   AF-A0A1N7AET1-F1
#
_cell.length_a   1.000
_cell.length_b   1.000
_cell.length_c   1.000
_cell.angle_alpha   90.00
_cell.angle_beta   90.00
_cell.angle_gamma   90.00
#
_symmetry.space_group_name_H-M   'P 1'
#
loop_
_entity.id
_entity.type
_entity.pdbx_description
1 polymer ?
#
loop_
_entity_poly.entity_id
_entity_poly.type
_entity_poly.pdbx_seq_one_letter_code
_entity_poly.pdbx_strand_id
1 'polypeptide(L)'
;MKQLTDQSNQTISQLNDACRKRLRHLREHLGLSRTKFADMLGIPATTLKNYELSYRGIGGGILLLIVQHPELSAHFTWLATGQGNEPTKRGTSE
;
A
#
# COMPACT_ATOMS: atom_id res chain seq x y z
N MET A 1 22.02 6.25 22.20
CA MET A 1 20.60 6.56 21.94
C MET A 1 20.36 7.13 20.55
N LYS A 2 21.06 8.19 20.09
CA LYS A 2 20.88 8.78 18.74
C LYS A 2 20.98 7.77 17.57
N GLN A 3 22.00 6.92 17.57
CA GLN A 3 22.20 5.91 16.50
C GLN A 3 21.02 4.93 16.33
N LEU A 4 20.38 4.52 17.43
CA LEU A 4 19.21 3.61 17.39
C LEU A 4 17.98 4.30 16.76
N THR A 5 17.80 5.59 17.06
CA THR A 5 16.72 6.39 16.48
C THR A 5 16.95 6.63 14.99
N ASP A 6 18.18 6.96 14.59
CA ASP A 6 18.54 7.19 13.18
C ASP A 6 18.37 5.92 12.34
N GLN A 7 18.81 4.77 12.87
CA GLN A 7 18.61 3.48 12.23
C GLN A 7 17.12 3.15 12.08
N SER A 8 16.32 3.35 13.13
CA SER A 8 14.87 3.10 13.11
C SER A 8 14.18 3.98 12.05
N ASN A 9 14.53 5.27 11.97
CA ASN A 9 13.98 6.19 10.98
C ASN A 9 14.34 5.78 9.55
N GLN A 10 15.60 5.39 9.32
CA GLN A 10 16.04 4.91 8.01
C GLN A 10 15.29 3.63 7.60
N THR A 11 15.13 2.67 8.52
CA THR A 11 14.37 1.44 8.29
C THR A 11 12.89 1.75 7.99
N ILE A 12 12.25 2.64 8.75
CA ILE A 12 10.86 3.05 8.51
C ILE A 12 10.71 3.65 7.10
N SER A 13 11.64 4.51 6.67
CA SER A 13 11.61 5.09 5.33
C SER A 13 11.70 4.02 4.24
N GLN A 14 12.62 3.05 4.37
CA GLN A 14 12.77 1.96 3.42
C GLN A 14 11.53 1.06 3.34
N LEU A 15 10.94 0.73 4.50
CA LEU A 15 9.71 -0.04 4.58
C LEU A 15 8.53 0.70 3.94
N ASN A 16 8.43 2.02 4.17
CA ASN A 16 7.39 2.85 3.57
C ASN A 16 7.51 2.89 2.04
N ASP A 17 8.73 3.08 1.54
CA ASP A 17 9.05 3.09 0.12
C ASP A 17 8.67 1.79 -0.58
N ALA A 18 8.90 0.65 0.06
CA ALA A 18 8.49 -0.65 -0.45
C ALA A 18 6.97 -0.84 -0.39
N CYS A 19 6.34 -0.46 0.73
CA CYS A 19 4.90 -0.57 0.93
C CYS A 19 4.10 0.27 -0.08
N ARG A 20 4.52 1.52 -0.38
CA ARG A 20 3.81 2.36 -1.36
C ARG A 20 3.88 1.83 -2.79
N LYS A 21 4.98 1.17 -3.17
CA LYS A 21 5.10 0.51 -4.47
C LYS A 21 4.10 -0.63 -4.59
N ARG A 22 3.97 -1.42 -3.52
CA ARG A 22 2.96 -2.50 -3.44
C ARG A 22 1.53 -1.97 -3.41
N LEU A 23 1.28 -0.84 -2.74
CA LEU A 23 -0.04 -0.19 -2.75
C LEU A 23 -0.46 0.20 -4.17
N ARG A 24 0.46 0.82 -4.91
CA ARG A 24 0.25 1.14 -6.32
C ARG A 24 0.03 -0.11 -7.17
N HIS A 25 0.85 -1.15 -6.97
CA HIS A 25 0.74 -2.41 -7.71
C HIS A 25 -0.59 -3.11 -7.45
N LEU A 26 -1.07 -3.17 -6.20
CA LEU A 26 -2.38 -3.71 -5.86
C LEU A 26 -3.50 -2.99 -6.62
N ARG A 27 -3.48 -1.65 -6.63
CA ARG A 27 -4.47 -0.87 -7.37
C ARG A 27 -4.44 -1.18 -8.87
N GLU A 28 -3.25 -1.25 -9.46
CA GLU A 28 -3.06 -1.54 -10.88
C GLU A 28 -3.48 -2.97 -11.23
N HIS A 29 -3.21 -3.93 -10.35
CA HIS A 29 -3.66 -5.32 -10.47
C HIS A 29 -5.18 -5.43 -10.48
N LEU A 30 -5.87 -4.67 -9.62
CA LEU A 30 -7.34 -4.59 -9.59
C LEU A 30 -7.93 -3.82 -10.79
N GLY A 31 -7.09 -3.25 -11.66
CA GLY A 31 -7.53 -2.46 -12.82
C GLY A 31 -8.20 -1.14 -12.44
N LEU A 32 -7.96 -0.62 -11.24
CA LEU A 32 -8.65 0.54 -10.71
C LEU A 32 -7.89 1.85 -10.97
N SER A 33 -8.64 2.90 -11.28
CA SER A 33 -8.11 4.26 -11.25
C SER A 33 -7.80 4.67 -9.81
N ARG A 34 -6.95 5.69 -9.63
CA ARG A 34 -6.67 6.25 -8.29
C ARG A 34 -7.94 6.71 -7.59
N THR A 35 -8.85 7.35 -8.32
CA THR A 35 -10.12 7.83 -7.76
C THR A 35 -10.94 6.65 -7.24
N LYS A 36 -11.20 5.63 -8.08
CA LYS A 36 -12.00 4.47 -7.66
C LYS A 36 -11.40 3.75 -6.45
N PHE A 37 -10.09 3.56 -6.42
CA PHE A 37 -9.43 2.90 -5.30
C PHE A 37 -9.42 3.75 -4.02
N ALA A 38 -9.28 5.06 -4.15
CA ALA A 38 -9.40 5.99 -3.02
C ALA A 38 -10.83 6.03 -2.46
N ASP A 39 -11.83 5.98 -3.34
CA ASP A 39 -13.24 5.93 -2.96
C ASP A 39 -13.56 4.64 -2.18
N MET A 40 -13.03 3.48 -2.59
CA MET A 40 -13.15 2.22 -1.83
C MET A 40 -12.60 2.33 -0.40
N LEU A 41 -11.55 3.13 -0.21
CA LEU A 41 -10.92 3.34 1.09
C LEU A 41 -11.52 4.53 1.85
N GLY A 42 -12.47 5.26 1.25
CA GLY A 42 -13.07 6.45 1.86
C GLY A 42 -12.08 7.60 2.07
N ILE A 43 -11.05 7.71 1.22
CA ILE A 43 -10.03 8.78 1.30
C ILE A 43 -10.03 9.65 0.04
N PRO A 44 -9.55 10.90 0.11
CA PRO A 44 -9.37 11.71 -1.09
C PRO A 44 -8.36 11.09 -2.07
N ALA A 45 -8.67 11.14 -3.38
CA ALA A 45 -7.76 10.66 -4.43
C ALA A 45 -6.38 11.34 -4.40
N THR A 46 -6.32 12.60 -3.95
CA THR A 46 -5.08 13.35 -3.73
C THR A 46 -4.24 12.77 -2.59
N THR A 47 -4.87 12.27 -1.53
CA THR A 47 -4.20 11.57 -0.42
C THR A 47 -3.53 10.29 -0.91
N LEU A 48 -4.26 9.48 -1.68
CA LEU A 48 -3.70 8.27 -2.29
C LEU A 48 -2.53 8.61 -3.24
N LYS A 49 -2.69 9.62 -4.10
CA LYS A 49 -1.63 10.10 -4.99
C LYS A 49 -0.37 10.47 -4.20
N ASN A 50 -0.51 11.14 -3.06
CA ASN A 50 0.62 11.55 -2.23
C ASN A 50 1.38 10.37 -1.62
N TYR A 51 0.68 9.29 -1.28
CA TYR A 51 1.33 8.06 -0.84
C TYR A 51 2.09 7.37 -1.97
N GLU A 52 1.45 7.19 -3.14
CA GLU A 52 2.09 6.51 -4.28
C GLU A 52 3.30 7.27 -4.84
N LEU A 53 3.27 8.60 -4.80
CA LEU A 53 4.31 9.47 -5.34
C LEU A 53 5.36 9.88 -4.31
N SER A 54 5.33 9.33 -3.10
CA SER A 54 6.34 9.59 -2.05
C SER A 54 6.27 11.00 -1.43
N TYR A 55 5.24 11.79 -1.72
CA TYR A 55 5.06 13.10 -1.09
C TYR A 55 4.70 12.97 0.40
N ARG A 56 4.13 11.84 0.81
CA ARG A 56 3.84 11.49 2.20
C ARG A 56 4.08 10.01 2.44
N GLY A 57 4.55 9.68 3.64
CA GLY A 57 4.61 8.30 4.09
C GLY A 57 3.22 7.71 4.31
N ILE A 58 3.07 6.42 3.99
CA ILE A 58 1.91 5.62 4.39
C ILE A 58 1.83 5.59 5.92
N GLY A 59 0.76 6.13 6.48
CA GLY A 59 0.47 6.08 7.93
C GLY A 59 -0.28 4.82 8.33
N GLY A 60 -0.39 4.55 9.64
CA GLY A 60 -1.14 3.39 10.15
C GLY A 60 -2.61 3.37 9.75
N GLY A 61 -3.27 4.54 9.64
CA GLY A 61 -4.70 4.63 9.32
C GLY A 61 -5.09 3.97 7.98
N ILE A 62 -4.29 4.15 6.92
CA ILE A 62 -4.60 3.53 5.62
C ILE A 62 -4.40 2.01 5.65
N LEU A 63 -3.44 1.53 6.43
CA LEU A 63 -3.22 0.09 6.65
C LEU A 63 -4.41 -0.53 7.41
N LEU A 64 -4.96 0.19 8.39
CA LEU A 64 -6.17 -0.23 9.11
C LEU A 64 -7.40 -0.27 8.19
N LEU A 65 -7.56 0.70 7.29
CA LEU A 65 -8.64 0.68 6.30
C LEU A 65 -8.53 -0.53 5.37
N ILE A 66 -7.32 -0.83 4.88
CA ILE A 66 -7.08 -1.96 3.97
C ILE A 66 -7.32 -3.30 4.68
N VAL A 67 -6.80 -3.50 5.88
CA VAL A 67 -6.94 -4.77 6.61
C VAL A 67 -8.39 -5.06 7.01
N GLN A 68 -9.21 -4.02 7.20
CA GLN A 68 -10.64 -4.16 7.52
C GLN A 68 -11.55 -4.18 6.28
N HIS A 69 -11.03 -3.88 5.09
CA HIS A 69 -11.85 -3.84 3.88
C HIS A 69 -12.17 -5.26 3.38
N PRO A 70 -13.45 -5.60 3.12
CA PRO A 70 -13.85 -6.94 2.71
C PRO A 70 -13.08 -7.48 1.50
N GLU A 71 -12.86 -6.63 0.49
CA GLU A 71 -12.19 -7.02 -0.76
C GLU A 71 -10.66 -6.87 -0.74
N LEU A 72 -10.09 -6.13 0.23
CA LEU A 72 -8.64 -5.81 0.22
C LEU A 72 -7.87 -6.51 1.35
N SER A 73 -8.55 -6.96 2.40
CA SER A 73 -7.95 -7.62 3.56
C SER A 73 -7.08 -8.83 3.18
N ALA A 74 -7.49 -9.61 2.17
CA ALA A 74 -6.73 -10.75 1.66
C ALA A 74 -5.34 -10.39 1.12
N HIS A 75 -5.12 -9.14 0.70
CA HIS A 75 -3.85 -8.65 0.17
C HIS A 75 -2.97 -7.98 1.23
N PHE A 76 -3.45 -7.82 2.46
CA PHE A 76 -2.78 -7.01 3.49
C PHE A 76 -1.38 -7.54 3.83
N THR A 77 -1.22 -8.84 4.05
CA THR A 77 0.08 -9.44 4.41
C THR A 77 1.14 -9.12 3.36
N TRP A 78 0.84 -9.34 2.08
CA TRP A 78 1.74 -9.01 0.99
C TRP A 78 1.97 -7.50 0.87
N LEU A 79 0.93 -6.68 1.01
CA LEU A 79 1.06 -5.23 0.95
C LEU A 79 2.01 -4.70 2.04
N ALA A 80 1.83 -5.14 3.28
CA ALA A 80 2.60 -4.66 4.42
C ALA A 80 4.04 -5.19 4.42
N THR A 81 4.23 -6.48 4.09
CA THR A 81 5.51 -7.18 4.31
C THR A 81 6.26 -7.54 3.03
N GLY A 82 5.59 -7.56 1.88
CA GLY A 82 6.10 -8.14 0.63
C GLY A 82 6.11 -9.66 0.61
N GLN A 83 5.61 -10.33 1.66
CA GLN A 83 5.59 -11.79 1.78
C GLN A 83 4.19 -12.35 1.45
N GLY A 84 4.15 -13.58 0.96
CA GLY A 84 2.91 -14.26 0.59
C GLY A 84 2.50 -14.02 -0.86
N ASN A 85 1.21 -14.22 -1.16
CA ASN A 85 0.71 -14.22 -2.52
C ASN A 85 0.64 -12.80 -3.09
N GLU A 86 1.59 -12.47 -3.94
CA GLU A 86 1.56 -11.26 -4.76
C GLU A 86 0.31 -11.27 -5.67
N PRO A 87 -0.39 -10.13 -5.83
CA PRO A 87 -1.48 -9.99 -6.79
C PRO A 87 -0.94 -10.11 -8.23
N THR A 88 -0.83 -11.33 -8.74
CA THR A 88 -0.43 -11.60 -10.13
C THR A 88 -1.66 -11.55 -11.02
N LYS A 89 -1.59 -10.86 -12.17
CA LYS A 89 -2.67 -10.89 -13.16
C LYS A 89 -3.00 -12.36 -13.43
N ARG A 90 -4.19 -12.83 -13.03
CA ARG A 90 -4.68 -14.15 -13.43
C ARG A 90 -4.62 -14.17 -14.95
N GLY A 91 -3.82 -15.07 -15.50
CA GLY A 91 -3.76 -15.29 -16.93
C GLY A 91 -5.18 -15.49 -17.44
N THR A 92 -5.50 -14.83 -18.53
CA THR A 92 -6.54 -15.27 -19.46
C THR A 92 -6.28 -16.74 -19.77
N SER A 93 -6.96 -17.63 -19.06
CA SER A 93 -7.21 -18.98 -19.53
C SER A 93 -8.53 -18.91 -20.28
N GLU A 94 -8.44 -18.79 -21.61
CA GLU A 94 -9.33 -19.36 -22.63
C GLU A 94 -8.76 -19.05 -24.02
#